data_AF-A0A972LTU5-F1
#
_entry.id   AF-A0A972LTU5-F1
#
_cell.length_a   1.000
_cell.length_b   1.000
_cell.length_c   1.000
_cell.angle_alpha   90.00
_cell.angle_beta   90.00
_cell.angle_gamma   90.00
#
_symmetry.space_group_name_H-M   'P 1'
#
loop_
_entity.id
_entity.type
_entity.pdbx_description
1 polymer ?
#
loop_
_entity_poly.entity_id
_entity_poly.type
_entity_poly.pdbx_seq_one_letter_code
_entity_poly.pdbx_strand_id
1 'polypeptide(L)'
;MSRSNLASPNTISNFCRIDDLDIWLADELKSIEDATIRTIVRTVCKKLGRFIQFPERPLLLWQGCDRIKPKGEKQKIHLYPEELKSLAKQKKIRLDKRPNGPAIASFLLAEGDRPIRFGSENAWSIHHLYSGKYISPGKERTLHATQDGNHFTQSAGLIAAHPIADAMCDEFPAFAWRLRAESFLRFGYDPDGVFAKRHSKLGFAKKRCKIAYSDQ
;
A
#
# COMPACT_ATOMS: atom_id res chain seq x y z
N MET A 1 -13.94 -14.24 -15.97
CA MET A 1 -13.86 -13.03 -16.80
C MET A 1 -13.15 -11.95 -16.01
N SER A 2 -11.86 -11.71 -16.28
CA SER A 2 -11.12 -10.59 -15.68
C SER A 2 -11.44 -9.32 -16.48
N ARG A 3 -12.32 -8.47 -15.95
CA ARG A 3 -12.55 -7.12 -16.49
C ARG A 3 -11.62 -6.15 -15.76
N SER A 4 -10.41 -6.00 -16.30
CA SER A 4 -9.61 -4.77 -16.33
C SER A 4 -8.14 -5.13 -16.57
N ASN A 5 -7.75 -5.34 -17.82
CA ASN A 5 -6.35 -5.15 -18.22
C ASN A 5 -6.34 -3.99 -19.21
N LEU A 6 -6.29 -2.77 -18.68
CA LEU A 6 -5.56 -1.72 -19.39
C LEU A 6 -4.12 -2.24 -19.54
N ALA A 7 -3.55 -2.09 -20.74
CA ALA A 7 -2.24 -2.61 -21.17
C ALA A 7 -1.05 -1.95 -20.44
N SER A 8 -1.15 -1.82 -19.12
CA SER A 8 -0.12 -1.26 -18.26
C SER A 8 1.03 -2.25 -18.16
N PRO A 9 2.28 -1.81 -18.43
CA PRO A 9 3.45 -2.65 -18.18
C PRO A 9 3.47 -3.07 -16.71
N ASN A 10 3.89 -4.30 -16.43
CA ASN A 10 4.01 -4.81 -15.07
C ASN A 10 5.41 -4.57 -14.45
N THR A 11 6.26 -3.80 -15.13
CA THR A 11 7.64 -3.50 -14.73
C THR A 11 7.95 -2.02 -14.91
N ILE A 12 8.96 -1.57 -14.18
CA ILE A 12 9.68 -0.31 -14.45
C ILE A 12 10.90 -0.63 -15.33
N SER A 13 11.36 0.36 -16.10
CA SER A 13 12.49 0.16 -17.02
C SER A 13 13.82 0.18 -16.28
N ASN A 14 13.95 1.06 -15.29
CA ASN A 14 15.15 1.25 -14.49
C ASN A 14 14.87 1.03 -13.00
N PHE A 15 15.88 0.58 -12.25
CA PHE A 15 15.81 0.54 -10.80
C PHE A 15 15.44 1.92 -10.23
N CYS A 16 14.48 1.92 -9.30
CA CYS A 16 14.04 3.13 -8.61
C CYS A 16 15.17 3.69 -7.73
N ARG A 17 15.59 4.92 -8.03
CA ARG A 17 16.74 5.58 -7.39
C ARG A 17 16.23 6.50 -6.28
N ILE A 18 16.37 6.09 -5.02
CA ILE A 18 15.87 6.89 -3.88
C ILE A 18 16.63 8.22 -3.75
N ASP A 19 17.94 8.22 -4.00
CA ASP A 19 18.79 9.40 -3.86
C ASP A 19 18.50 10.46 -4.94
N ASP A 20 17.74 10.11 -5.98
CA ASP A 20 17.41 10.98 -7.10
C ASP A 20 16.03 10.63 -7.71
N LEU A 21 15.02 10.61 -6.82
CA LEU A 21 13.71 10.05 -7.12
C LEU A 21 12.95 10.87 -8.17
N ASP A 22 13.18 12.18 -8.25
CA ASP A 22 12.51 13.06 -9.20
C ASP A 22 13.05 12.90 -10.63
N ILE A 23 14.37 12.74 -10.78
CA ILE A 23 14.96 12.48 -12.10
C ILE A 23 14.56 11.09 -12.58
N TRP A 24 14.67 10.06 -11.71
CA TRP A 24 14.20 8.71 -12.04
C TRP A 24 12.73 8.71 -12.48
N LEU A 25 11.87 9.39 -11.73
CA LEU A 25 10.45 9.48 -12.08
C LEU A 25 10.25 10.17 -13.43
N ALA A 26 10.94 11.29 -13.67
CA ALA A 26 10.83 12.01 -14.94
C ALA A 26 11.22 11.13 -16.14
N ASP A 27 12.24 10.29 -15.98
CA ASP A 27 12.69 9.34 -16.98
C ASP A 27 11.70 8.20 -17.20
N GLU A 28 11.21 7.55 -16.14
CA GLU A 28 10.22 6.47 -16.27
C GLU A 28 8.92 6.94 -16.93
N LEU A 29 8.49 8.18 -16.66
CA LEU A 29 7.30 8.76 -17.28
C LEU A 29 7.46 9.04 -18.79
N LYS A 30 8.67 8.95 -19.36
CA LYS A 30 8.85 9.04 -20.83
C LYS A 30 8.17 7.87 -21.56
N SER A 31 8.01 6.72 -20.90
CA SER A 31 7.31 5.55 -21.44
C SER A 31 5.81 5.75 -21.67
N ILE A 32 5.19 6.76 -21.04
CA ILE A 32 3.77 7.08 -21.25
C ILE A 32 3.66 7.89 -22.54
N GLU A 33 3.15 7.32 -23.62
CA GLU A 33 3.06 8.00 -24.92
C GLU A 33 2.21 9.27 -24.86
N ASP A 34 1.04 9.21 -24.22
CA ASP A 34 0.13 10.34 -24.07
C ASP A 34 0.71 11.44 -23.16
N ALA A 35 0.94 12.62 -23.73
CA ALA A 35 1.50 13.77 -23.03
C ALA A 35 0.59 14.34 -21.93
N THR A 36 -0.73 14.24 -22.09
CA THR A 36 -1.73 14.68 -21.11
C THR A 36 -1.70 13.77 -19.90
N ILE A 37 -1.77 12.45 -20.12
CA ILE A 37 -1.68 11.44 -19.05
C ILE A 37 -0.35 11.60 -18.31
N ARG A 38 0.77 11.74 -19.03
CA ARG A 38 2.09 11.98 -18.44
C ARG A 38 2.11 13.23 -17.55
N THR A 39 1.45 14.30 -17.98
CA THR A 39 1.36 15.55 -17.22
C THR A 39 0.52 15.39 -15.95
N ILE A 40 -0.59 14.65 -16.02
CA ILE A 40 -1.42 14.31 -14.86
C ILE A 40 -0.61 13.52 -13.84
N VAL A 41 0.04 12.42 -14.27
CA VAL A 41 0.84 11.57 -13.38
C VAL A 41 1.93 12.38 -12.70
N ARG A 42 2.68 13.18 -13.48
CA ARG A 42 3.71 14.08 -12.95
C ARG A 42 3.16 15.07 -11.93
N THR A 43 2.00 15.65 -12.20
CA THR A 43 1.36 16.63 -11.30
C THR A 43 0.95 16.00 -9.98
N VAL A 44 0.35 14.80 -10.02
CA VAL A 44 -0.03 14.05 -8.82
C VAL A 44 1.22 13.70 -8.00
N CYS A 45 2.31 13.23 -8.64
CA CYS A 45 3.58 12.97 -7.94
C CYS A 45 4.15 14.21 -7.27
N LYS A 46 4.19 15.36 -7.97
CA LYS A 46 4.69 16.63 -7.41
C LYS A 46 3.85 17.16 -6.25
N LYS A 47 2.56 16.80 -6.22
CA LYS A 47 1.59 17.23 -5.19
C LYS A 47 1.11 16.04 -4.34
N LEU A 48 1.99 15.09 -4.05
CA LEU A 48 1.63 13.79 -3.47
C LEU A 48 0.73 13.91 -2.23
N GLY A 49 1.07 14.80 -1.30
CA GLY A 49 0.30 15.02 -0.06
C GLY A 49 -1.12 15.57 -0.24
N ARG A 50 -1.50 15.98 -1.46
CA ARG A 50 -2.88 16.35 -1.80
C ARG A 50 -3.73 15.16 -2.24
N PHE A 51 -3.10 14.05 -2.61
CA PHE A 51 -3.77 12.87 -3.16
C PHE A 51 -3.54 11.61 -2.34
N ILE A 52 -2.55 11.60 -1.46
CA ILE A 52 -2.13 10.45 -0.67
C ILE A 52 -1.97 10.88 0.80
N GLN A 53 -2.51 10.08 1.71
CA GLN A 53 -2.16 10.12 3.13
C GLN A 53 -1.42 8.84 3.51
N PHE A 54 -0.26 9.01 4.14
CA PHE A 54 0.46 7.92 4.81
C PHE A 54 -0.02 7.82 6.26
N PRO A 55 0.13 6.66 6.93
CA PRO A 55 -0.02 6.61 8.38
C PRO A 55 1.11 7.41 9.06
N GLU A 56 0.94 7.76 10.33
CA GLU A 56 1.99 8.46 11.08
C GLU A 56 3.13 7.52 11.52
N ARG A 57 2.83 6.23 11.70
CA ARG A 57 3.80 5.27 12.22
C ARG A 57 3.59 3.84 11.68
N PRO A 58 4.65 3.01 11.65
CA PRO A 58 4.51 1.60 11.33
C PRO A 58 3.82 0.83 12.47
N LEU A 59 2.81 0.05 12.10
CA LEU A 59 1.99 -0.81 12.94
C LEU A 59 1.58 -2.03 12.12
N LEU A 60 1.88 -3.23 12.63
CA LEU A 60 1.24 -4.46 12.21
C LEU A 60 0.03 -4.69 13.12
N LEU A 61 -1.17 -4.60 12.57
CA LEU A 61 -2.38 -4.79 13.38
C LEU A 61 -2.52 -6.24 13.85
N TRP A 62 -2.40 -7.18 12.91
CA TRP A 62 -2.70 -8.58 13.15
C TRP A 62 -1.72 -9.44 12.37
N GLN A 63 -0.75 -10.02 13.08
CA GLN A 63 0.20 -10.96 12.51
C GLN A 63 -0.51 -12.25 12.11
N GLY A 64 -0.30 -12.70 10.87
CA GLY A 64 -0.97 -13.89 10.32
C GLY A 64 -2.30 -13.60 9.60
N CYS A 65 -2.83 -12.37 9.68
CA CYS A 65 -4.04 -12.00 8.97
C CYS A 65 -3.74 -11.74 7.48
N ASP A 66 -4.39 -12.49 6.58
CA ASP A 66 -4.38 -12.25 5.11
C ASP A 66 -5.81 -12.00 4.57
N ARG A 67 -5.94 -11.74 3.26
CA ARG A 67 -7.22 -11.57 2.54
C ARG A 67 -7.62 -12.80 1.71
N ILE A 68 -6.95 -13.94 1.87
CA ILE A 68 -7.19 -15.16 1.09
C ILE A 68 -8.56 -15.72 1.45
N LYS A 69 -9.46 -15.81 0.46
CA LYS A 69 -10.79 -16.37 0.68
C LYS A 69 -10.70 -17.87 1.02
N PRO A 70 -11.47 -18.37 2.00
CA PRO A 70 -11.61 -19.79 2.22
C PRO A 70 -12.20 -20.51 1.00
N LYS A 71 -11.94 -21.82 0.89
CA LYS A 71 -12.51 -22.65 -0.19
C LYS A 71 -14.03 -22.66 -0.08
N GLY A 72 -14.71 -22.42 -1.20
CA GLY A 72 -16.19 -22.38 -1.27
C GLY A 72 -16.79 -21.02 -0.93
N GLU A 73 -16.01 -20.07 -0.40
CA GLU A 73 -16.51 -18.76 -0.02
C GLU A 73 -16.37 -17.72 -1.16
N LYS A 74 -17.29 -16.76 -1.20
CA LYS A 74 -17.21 -15.62 -2.12
C LYS A 74 -16.07 -14.68 -1.74
N GLN A 75 -15.87 -14.46 -0.44
CA GLN A 75 -14.88 -13.55 0.12
C GLN A 75 -14.51 -13.92 1.55
N LYS A 76 -13.35 -13.48 2.03
CA LYS A 76 -12.97 -13.64 3.45
C LYS A 76 -13.76 -12.66 4.32
N ILE A 77 -14.40 -13.19 5.37
CA ILE A 77 -14.98 -12.40 6.46
C ILE A 77 -14.11 -12.58 7.69
N HIS A 78 -13.70 -11.47 8.29
CA HIS A 78 -12.77 -11.46 9.42
C HIS A 78 -13.51 -11.47 10.76
N LEU A 79 -13.03 -12.32 11.67
CA LEU A 79 -13.45 -12.34 13.07
C LEU A 79 -12.32 -11.78 13.91
N TYR A 80 -12.41 -10.51 14.29
CA TYR A 80 -11.37 -9.86 15.08
C TYR A 80 -11.20 -10.52 16.47
N PRO A 81 -9.96 -10.71 16.94
CA PRO A 81 -9.65 -11.02 18.34
C PRO A 81 -10.21 -9.96 19.29
N GLU A 82 -10.49 -10.34 20.54
CA GLU A 82 -11.06 -9.44 21.57
C GLU A 82 -10.11 -8.29 21.92
N GLU A 83 -8.81 -8.52 21.86
CA GLU A 83 -7.75 -7.54 22.06
C GLU A 83 -7.85 -6.43 21.02
N LEU A 84 -8.07 -6.80 19.75
CA LEU A 84 -8.23 -5.83 18.66
C LEU A 84 -9.56 -5.09 18.76
N LYS A 85 -10.64 -5.77 19.17
CA LYS A 85 -11.93 -5.10 19.45
C LYS A 85 -11.78 -4.07 20.57
N SER A 86 -11.08 -4.43 21.65
CA SER A 86 -10.82 -3.56 22.80
C SER A 86 -9.97 -2.35 22.40
N LEU A 87 -8.89 -2.57 21.64
CA LEU A 87 -8.04 -1.52 21.12
C LEU A 87 -8.81 -0.55 20.19
N ALA A 88 -9.63 -1.10 19.29
CA ALA A 88 -10.44 -0.29 18.38
C ALA A 88 -11.48 0.54 19.15
N LYS A 89 -12.12 -0.02 20.18
CA LYS A 89 -13.06 0.69 21.06
C LYS A 89 -12.37 1.86 21.78
N GLN A 90 -11.19 1.64 22.35
CA GLN A 90 -10.40 2.70 23.01
C GLN A 90 -10.06 3.85 22.04
N LYS A 91 -9.77 3.51 20.78
CA LYS A 91 -9.45 4.48 19.72
C LYS A 91 -10.67 4.97 18.94
N LYS A 92 -11.89 4.57 19.33
CA LYS A 92 -13.15 4.92 18.66
C LYS A 92 -13.18 4.57 17.16
N ILE A 93 -12.51 3.48 16.77
CA ILE A 93 -12.47 2.99 15.40
C ILE A 93 -13.51 1.88 15.22
N ARG A 94 -14.32 2.00 14.17
CA ARG A 94 -15.26 0.95 13.77
C ARG A 94 -14.53 -0.14 12.98
N LEU A 95 -14.61 -1.38 13.46
CA LEU A 95 -14.04 -2.53 12.76
C LEU A 95 -14.99 -3.03 11.66
N ASP A 96 -14.47 -3.08 10.43
CA ASP A 96 -15.15 -3.68 9.28
C ASP A 96 -14.68 -5.13 9.12
N LYS A 97 -15.61 -6.08 8.99
CA LYS A 97 -15.31 -7.51 8.84
C LYS A 97 -15.10 -7.93 7.39
N ARG A 98 -15.42 -7.07 6.42
CA ARG A 98 -15.25 -7.35 4.98
C ARG A 98 -13.77 -7.49 4.62
N PRO A 99 -13.43 -7.99 3.42
CA PRO A 99 -12.06 -8.38 3.08
C PRO A 99 -10.98 -7.32 3.36
N ASN A 100 -11.23 -6.03 3.10
CA ASN A 100 -10.25 -4.96 3.31
C ASN A 100 -10.36 -4.27 4.68
N GLY A 101 -11.29 -4.69 5.52
CA GLY A 101 -11.56 -4.08 6.82
C GLY A 101 -10.35 -4.05 7.76
N PRO A 102 -9.57 -5.13 7.90
CA PRO A 102 -8.38 -5.12 8.77
C PRO A 102 -7.30 -4.15 8.30
N ALA A 103 -7.11 -3.97 6.99
CA ALA A 103 -6.19 -2.97 6.45
C ALA A 103 -6.64 -1.54 6.79
N ILE A 104 -7.94 -1.26 6.67
CA ILE A 104 -8.52 0.03 7.08
C ILE A 104 -8.30 0.27 8.58
N ALA A 105 -8.61 -0.72 9.42
CA ALA A 105 -8.41 -0.61 10.86
C ALA A 105 -6.93 -0.39 11.21
N SER A 106 -6.01 -1.09 10.54
CA SER A 106 -4.57 -0.93 10.74
C SER A 106 -4.10 0.49 10.43
N PHE A 107 -4.51 1.03 9.27
CA PHE A 107 -4.18 2.39 8.85
C PHE A 107 -4.67 3.44 9.86
N LEU A 108 -5.92 3.35 10.31
CA LEU A 108 -6.49 4.28 11.29
C LEU A 108 -5.83 4.14 12.68
N LEU A 109 -5.54 2.92 13.14
CA LEU A 109 -4.85 2.68 14.42
C LEU A 109 -3.37 3.09 14.39
N ALA A 110 -2.80 3.21 13.19
CA ALA A 110 -1.51 3.80 12.92
C ALA A 110 -1.56 5.34 12.78
N GLU A 111 -2.69 5.95 13.19
CA GLU A 111 -2.94 7.39 13.19
C GLU A 111 -2.97 8.01 11.78
N GLY A 112 -3.19 7.21 10.74
CA GLY A 112 -3.41 7.72 9.40
C GLY A 112 -4.77 8.38 9.24
N ASP A 113 -4.80 9.52 8.56
CA ASP A 113 -6.05 10.19 8.17
C ASP A 113 -6.65 9.56 6.91
N ARG A 114 -7.96 9.29 6.95
CA ARG A 114 -8.71 8.70 5.84
C ARG A 114 -9.85 9.65 5.44
N PRO A 115 -9.58 10.66 4.60
CA PRO A 115 -10.54 11.71 4.28
C PRO A 115 -11.83 11.19 3.65
N ILE A 116 -12.93 11.88 3.93
CA ILE A 116 -14.21 11.66 3.27
C ILE A 116 -14.15 12.26 1.86
N ARG A 117 -14.73 11.60 0.88
CA ARG A 117 -14.81 12.11 -0.50
C ARG A 117 -15.83 13.25 -0.56
N PHE A 118 -15.54 14.24 -1.40
CA PHE A 118 -16.45 15.36 -1.60
C PHE A 118 -17.83 14.85 -2.08
N GLY A 119 -18.89 15.26 -1.38
CA GLY A 119 -20.28 14.90 -1.71
C GLY A 119 -20.64 13.42 -1.51
N SER A 120 -19.89 12.65 -0.72
CA SER A 120 -20.17 11.22 -0.50
C SER A 120 -19.90 10.81 0.95
N GLU A 121 -20.61 9.79 1.43
CA GLU A 121 -20.26 9.11 2.70
C GLU A 121 -19.04 8.18 2.55
N ASN A 122 -18.60 7.93 1.31
CA ASN A 122 -17.42 7.11 1.05
C ASN A 122 -16.15 7.88 1.38
N ALA A 123 -15.22 7.23 2.07
CA ALA A 123 -13.88 7.75 2.31
C ALA A 123 -12.90 7.36 1.20
N TRP A 124 -11.70 7.93 1.24
CA TRP A 124 -10.58 7.53 0.39
C TRP A 124 -10.30 6.02 0.53
N SER A 125 -9.81 5.40 -0.54
CA SER A 125 -9.51 3.96 -0.54
C SER A 125 -8.27 3.70 0.31
N ILE A 126 -8.26 2.62 1.10
CA ILE A 126 -7.01 2.15 1.69
C ILE A 126 -6.35 1.17 0.71
N HIS A 127 -5.22 1.58 0.17
CA HIS A 127 -4.50 0.90 -0.91
C HIS A 127 -3.20 0.27 -0.39
N HIS A 128 -2.90 -0.95 -0.83
CA HIS A 128 -1.65 -1.66 -0.52
C HIS A 128 -0.57 -1.32 -1.54
N LEU A 129 0.58 -0.81 -1.10
CA LEU A 129 1.70 -0.47 -1.99
C LEU A 129 2.30 -1.68 -2.75
N TYR A 130 2.04 -2.88 -2.23
CA TYR A 130 2.53 -4.15 -2.75
C TYR A 130 1.34 -5.03 -3.15
N SER A 131 0.88 -4.87 -4.40
CA SER A 131 -0.27 -5.57 -4.97
C SER A 131 0.07 -6.90 -5.67
N GLY A 132 1.35 -7.29 -5.72
CA GLY A 132 1.82 -8.40 -6.55
C GLY A 132 1.99 -8.07 -8.03
N LYS A 133 1.68 -6.82 -8.46
CA LYS A 133 1.65 -6.44 -9.88
C LYS A 133 2.99 -5.95 -10.43
N TYR A 134 3.63 -4.99 -9.76
CA TYR A 134 4.79 -4.27 -10.29
C TYR A 134 6.11 -4.85 -9.78
N ILE A 135 6.80 -5.57 -10.65
CA ILE A 135 8.02 -6.30 -10.35
C ILE A 135 9.24 -5.39 -10.58
N SER A 136 10.23 -5.46 -9.69
CA SER A 136 11.51 -4.75 -9.85
C SER A 136 12.35 -5.40 -10.96
N PRO A 137 13.16 -4.64 -11.71
CA PRO A 137 14.12 -5.22 -12.65
C PRO A 137 14.97 -6.30 -11.97
N GLY A 138 15.16 -7.44 -12.65
CA GLY A 138 15.96 -8.56 -12.16
C GLY A 138 15.30 -9.43 -11.08
N LYS A 139 14.03 -9.20 -10.72
CA LYS A 139 13.25 -10.07 -9.82
C LYS A 139 12.19 -10.84 -10.61
N GLU A 140 11.84 -12.02 -10.14
CA GLU A 140 10.77 -12.85 -10.74
C GLU A 140 9.39 -12.56 -10.13
N ARG A 141 9.35 -12.02 -8.92
CA ARG A 141 8.12 -11.75 -8.16
C ARG A 141 8.28 -10.53 -7.27
N THR A 142 7.14 -9.98 -6.88
CA THR A 142 6.98 -8.91 -5.89
C THR A 142 5.94 -9.36 -4.87
N LEU A 143 6.06 -8.86 -3.64
CA LEU A 143 5.10 -9.14 -2.58
C LEU A 143 3.66 -8.83 -3.04
N HIS A 144 2.74 -9.75 -2.74
CA HIS A 144 1.31 -9.52 -2.78
C HIS A 144 0.81 -9.38 -1.34
N ALA A 145 0.83 -8.16 -0.79
CA ALA A 145 0.58 -7.92 0.63
C ALA A 145 -0.78 -8.45 1.09
N THR A 146 -1.81 -8.39 0.23
CA THR A 146 -3.14 -8.92 0.59
C THR A 146 -3.20 -10.44 0.74
N GLN A 147 -2.16 -11.17 0.30
CA GLN A 147 -2.05 -12.62 0.44
C GLN A 147 -1.00 -13.02 1.48
N ASP A 148 -0.42 -12.06 2.22
CA ASP A 148 0.65 -12.33 3.17
C ASP A 148 0.28 -11.85 4.59
N GLY A 149 0.32 -12.77 5.54
CA GLY A 149 -0.05 -12.54 6.93
C GLY A 149 0.79 -11.52 7.70
N ASN A 150 2.01 -11.22 7.24
CA ASN A 150 2.89 -10.22 7.86
C ASN A 150 2.75 -8.83 7.23
N HIS A 151 2.06 -8.73 6.10
CA HIS A 151 2.04 -7.52 5.29
C HIS A 151 0.64 -6.98 4.98
N PHE A 152 -0.41 -7.81 4.99
CA PHE A 152 -1.78 -7.38 4.71
C PHE A 152 -2.24 -6.25 5.65
N THR A 153 -1.89 -6.35 6.93
CA THR A 153 -2.23 -5.34 7.94
C THR A 153 -1.03 -4.52 8.41
N GLN A 154 0.05 -4.49 7.61
CA GLN A 154 1.21 -3.65 7.88
C GLN A 154 0.97 -2.23 7.37
N SER A 155 0.66 -1.30 8.27
CA SER A 155 0.33 0.09 7.92
C SER A 155 1.43 0.81 7.14
N ALA A 156 2.72 0.50 7.33
CA ALA A 156 3.77 1.08 6.51
C ALA A 156 3.61 0.78 5.00
N GLY A 157 2.96 -0.34 4.66
CA GLY A 157 2.61 -0.71 3.28
C GLY A 157 1.23 -0.22 2.82
N LEU A 158 0.57 0.65 3.58
CA LEU A 158 -0.76 1.17 3.30
C LEU A 158 -0.74 2.68 3.11
N ILE A 159 -1.66 3.16 2.28
CA ILE A 159 -1.97 4.57 2.10
C ILE A 159 -3.49 4.77 2.04
N ALA A 160 -3.98 5.95 2.43
CA ALA A 160 -5.27 6.42 1.94
C ALA A 160 -5.07 7.16 0.62
N ALA A 161 -5.73 6.70 -0.44
CA ALA A 161 -5.59 7.25 -1.78
C ALA A 161 -6.88 7.97 -2.22
N HIS A 162 -6.71 9.21 -2.66
CA HIS A 162 -7.73 9.95 -3.40
C HIS A 162 -8.09 9.18 -4.68
N PRO A 163 -9.36 9.17 -5.16
CA PRO A 163 -9.77 8.39 -6.33
C PRO A 163 -8.87 8.56 -7.57
N ILE A 164 -8.38 9.77 -7.83
CA ILE A 164 -7.42 10.05 -8.91
C ILE A 164 -6.13 9.24 -8.74
N ALA A 165 -5.55 9.25 -7.54
CA ALA A 165 -4.31 8.51 -7.26
C ALA A 165 -4.55 7.00 -7.11
N ASP A 166 -5.72 6.59 -6.60
CA ASP A 166 -6.08 5.18 -6.47
C ASP A 166 -6.08 4.48 -7.85
N ALA A 167 -6.70 5.11 -8.86
CA ALA A 167 -6.64 4.61 -10.24
C ALA A 167 -5.19 4.53 -10.76
N MET A 168 -4.38 5.55 -10.47
CA MET A 168 -2.98 5.56 -10.89
C MET A 168 -2.14 4.46 -10.23
N CYS A 169 -2.47 4.05 -9.00
CA CYS A 169 -1.78 2.96 -8.32
C CYS A 169 -1.88 1.64 -9.07
N ASP A 170 -2.97 1.41 -9.81
CA ASP A 170 -3.20 0.21 -10.59
C ASP A 170 -2.82 0.37 -12.08
N GLU A 171 -2.50 1.58 -12.54
CA GLU A 171 -2.24 1.85 -13.97
C GLU A 171 -0.79 2.22 -14.28
N PHE A 172 -0.03 2.80 -13.35
CA PHE A 172 1.30 3.33 -13.66
C PHE A 172 2.37 2.77 -12.71
N PRO A 173 3.26 1.87 -13.19
CA PRO A 173 4.36 1.31 -12.37
C PRO A 173 5.20 2.39 -11.70
N ALA A 174 5.54 3.45 -12.43
CA ALA A 174 6.35 4.56 -11.92
C ALA A 174 5.69 5.22 -10.69
N PHE A 175 4.36 5.36 -10.68
CA PHE A 175 3.63 5.91 -9.55
C PHE A 175 3.64 4.96 -8.35
N ALA A 176 3.36 3.68 -8.57
CA ALA A 176 3.41 2.67 -7.51
C ALA A 176 4.82 2.59 -6.86
N TRP A 177 5.88 2.61 -7.68
CA TRP A 177 7.26 2.61 -7.20
C TRP A 177 7.66 3.90 -6.49
N ARG A 178 7.16 5.06 -6.94
CA ARG A 178 7.32 6.35 -6.24
C ARG A 178 6.73 6.30 -4.83
N LEU A 179 5.60 5.60 -4.64
CA LEU A 179 4.97 5.40 -3.34
C LEU A 179 5.72 4.39 -2.46
N ARG A 180 6.25 3.31 -3.03
CA ARG A 180 7.13 2.37 -2.31
C ARG A 180 8.39 3.06 -1.80
N ALA A 181 9.01 3.90 -2.61
CA ALA A 181 10.17 4.70 -2.21
C ALA A 181 9.84 5.65 -1.04
N GLU A 182 8.67 6.29 -1.04
CA GLU A 182 8.21 7.12 0.10
C GLU A 182 8.02 6.32 1.36
N SER A 183 7.38 5.16 1.26
CA SER A 183 7.22 4.27 2.41
C SER A 183 8.58 3.82 2.98
N PHE A 184 9.56 3.56 2.11
CA PHE A 184 10.92 3.30 2.54
C PHE A 184 11.59 4.51 3.20
N LEU A 185 11.49 5.71 2.62
CA LEU A 185 12.05 6.93 3.22
C LEU A 185 11.43 7.23 4.59
N ARG A 186 10.11 7.08 4.71
CA ARG A 186 9.34 7.36 5.93
C ARG A 186 9.56 6.31 7.01
N PHE A 187 9.49 5.02 6.65
CA PHE A 187 9.42 3.94 7.63
C PHE A 187 10.55 2.92 7.51
N GLY A 188 11.37 2.99 6.47
CA GLY A 188 12.34 1.93 6.14
C GLY A 188 11.67 0.64 5.67
N TYR A 189 10.44 0.71 5.16
CA TYR A 189 9.64 -0.43 4.73
C TYR A 189 9.95 -0.81 3.27
N ASP A 190 10.59 -1.96 3.09
CA ASP A 190 11.07 -2.55 1.84
C ASP A 190 11.02 -4.09 1.93
N PRO A 191 9.82 -4.69 1.87
CA PRO A 191 9.65 -6.14 1.92
C PRO A 191 10.25 -6.91 0.75
N ASP A 192 10.46 -6.27 -0.41
CA ASP A 192 11.08 -6.91 -1.59
C ASP A 192 12.62 -6.79 -1.60
N GLY A 193 13.20 -6.02 -0.68
CA GLY A 193 14.64 -5.82 -0.54
C GLY A 193 15.26 -5.10 -1.75
N VAL A 194 14.57 -4.09 -2.28
CA VAL A 194 15.03 -3.31 -3.44
C VAL A 194 15.86 -2.10 -3.03
N PHE A 195 15.53 -1.50 -1.90
CA PHE A 195 16.13 -0.27 -1.40
C PHE A 195 17.19 -0.50 -0.34
N ALA A 196 17.12 -1.65 0.37
CA ALA A 196 18.10 -2.04 1.37
C ALA A 196 18.53 -3.51 1.24
N LYS A 197 19.80 -3.77 1.51
CA LYS A 197 20.40 -5.13 1.46
C LYS A 197 19.86 -6.10 2.51
N ARG A 198 19.34 -5.57 3.63
CA ARG A 198 18.84 -6.37 4.75
C ARG A 198 17.50 -5.80 5.19
N HIS A 199 16.55 -6.68 5.46
CA HIS A 199 15.26 -6.32 6.05
C HIS A 199 14.76 -7.44 6.97
N SER A 200 13.92 -7.09 7.93
CA SER A 200 13.26 -8.05 8.81
C SER A 200 12.19 -8.86 8.06
N LYS A 201 11.63 -9.89 8.72
CA LYS A 201 10.45 -10.63 8.22
C LYS A 201 9.22 -9.74 8.04
N LEU A 202 9.18 -8.59 8.70
CA LEU A 202 8.13 -7.59 8.55
C LEU A 202 8.48 -6.54 7.47
N GLY A 203 9.57 -6.75 6.72
CA GLY A 203 9.98 -5.89 5.61
C GLY A 203 10.66 -4.59 6.01
N PHE A 204 11.25 -4.48 7.21
CA PHE A 204 11.92 -3.24 7.64
C PHE A 204 13.43 -3.34 7.62
N ALA A 205 14.10 -2.36 7.01
CA ALA A 205 15.56 -2.33 6.87
C ALA A 205 16.31 -2.01 8.17
N LYS A 206 15.78 -1.06 8.97
CA LYS A 206 16.40 -0.60 10.23
C LYS A 206 15.39 -0.25 11.32
N LYS A 207 14.17 0.14 10.95
CA LYS A 207 13.13 0.57 11.91
C LYS A 207 12.40 -0.64 12.50
N ARG A 208 11.89 -0.46 13.73
CA ARG A 208 11.02 -1.44 14.38
C ARG A 208 9.56 -1.12 14.06
N CYS A 209 8.75 -2.16 14.01
CA CYS A 209 7.30 -2.06 13.86
C CYS A 209 6.64 -2.57 15.13
N LYS A 210 5.61 -1.85 15.61
CA LYS A 210 4.77 -2.34 16.71
C LYS A 210 3.83 -3.40 16.16
N ILE A 211 3.72 -4.53 16.86
CA ILE A 211 2.71 -5.55 16.59
C ILE A 211 1.58 -5.35 17.61
N ALA A 212 0.34 -5.19 17.15
CA ALA A 212 -0.80 -5.02 18.05
C ALA A 212 -1.39 -6.36 18.51
N TYR A 213 -1.34 -7.39 17.66
CA TYR A 213 -1.81 -8.73 17.98
C TYR A 213 -1.03 -9.79 17.20
N SER A 214 -0.72 -10.90 17.88
CA SER A 214 -0.13 -12.12 17.33
C SER A 214 -0.71 -13.31 18.09
N ASP A 215 -0.96 -14.41 17.40
CA ASP A 215 -1.45 -15.67 17.99
C ASP A 215 -0.33 -16.48 18.69
N GLN A 216 0.89 -15.93 18.77
CA GLN A 216 2.09 -16.57 19.36
C GLN A 216 2.29 -16.18 20.83
#